data_AF-A0A3D5G6L2-F1
#
_entry.id   AF-A0A3D5G6L2-F1
#
_cell.length_a   1.000
_cell.length_b   1.000
_cell.length_c   1.000
_cell.angle_alpha   90.00
_cell.angle_beta   90.00
_cell.angle_gamma   90.00
#
_symmetry.space_group_name_H-M   'P 1'
#
loop_
_entity.id
_entity.type
_entity.pdbx_description
1 polymer ?
#
loop_
_entity_poly.entity_id
_entity_poly.type
_entity_poly.pdbx_seq_one_letter_code
_entity_poly.pdbx_strand_id
1 'polypeptide(L)' 'MRSDRVPNPKPENVHHVIEPELCEKMGEKYNWRLKEIRVTRNSPPDVACVFDGEQTSFQDMWQDYQD' A
#
# COMPACT_ATOMS: atom_id res chain seq x y z
N MET A 1 -13.90 -22.40 26.16
CA MET A 1 -12.63 -21.94 25.56
C MET A 1 -12.56 -22.49 24.14
N ARG A 2 -12.85 -21.69 23.11
CA ARG A 2 -12.51 -22.03 21.71
C ARG A 2 -11.66 -20.87 21.19
N SER A 3 -10.40 -21.21 20.95
CA SER A 3 -9.36 -20.31 20.51
C SER A 3 -9.52 -20.17 19.01
N ASP A 4 -10.34 -19.23 18.57
CA ASP A 4 -10.35 -18.79 17.18
C ASP A 4 -9.06 -18.00 16.95
N ARG A 5 -7.99 -18.71 16.58
CA ARG A 5 -6.80 -18.11 16.00
C ARG A 5 -7.21 -17.54 14.64
N VAL A 6 -7.81 -16.36 14.64
CA VAL A 6 -7.77 -15.50 13.46
C VAL A 6 -6.27 -15.28 13.23
N PRO A 7 -5.66 -15.79 12.14
CA PRO A 7 -4.30 -15.37 11.83
C PRO A 7 -4.37 -13.86 11.75
N ASN A 8 -3.72 -13.17 12.69
CA ASN A 8 -3.68 -11.71 12.66
C ASN A 8 -3.26 -11.36 11.24
N PRO A 9 -4.10 -10.65 10.46
CA PRO A 9 -3.69 -10.25 9.14
C PRO A 9 -2.36 -9.53 9.33
N LYS A 10 -1.33 -9.98 8.62
CA LYS A 10 -0.06 -9.26 8.62
C LYS A 10 -0.41 -7.81 8.32
N PRO A 11 0.18 -6.84 9.03
CA PRO A 11 -0.13 -5.45 8.76
C PRO A 11 0.07 -5.18 7.26
N GLU A 12 -0.91 -4.50 6.67
CA GLU A 12 -0.92 -4.12 5.26
C GLU A 12 -0.85 -2.60 5.18
N ASN A 13 0.00 -2.13 4.27
CA ASN A 13 0.16 -0.71 3.97
C ASN A 13 -0.49 -0.45 2.60
N VAL A 14 -1.56 0.35 2.57
CA VAL A 14 -2.42 0.51 1.39
C VAL A 14 -2.40 1.95 0.93
N HIS A 15 -1.93 2.17 -0.29
CA HIS A 15 -1.85 3.48 -0.93
C HIS A 15 -2.65 3.52 -2.23
N HIS A 16 -3.28 4.66 -2.52
CA HIS A 16 -4.07 4.85 -3.73
C HIS A 16 -3.32 5.72 -4.73
N VAL A 17 -3.23 5.26 -5.98
CA VAL A 17 -2.56 5.92 -7.10
C VAL A 17 -3.46 5.90 -8.34
N ILE A 18 -3.12 6.70 -9.34
CA ILE A 18 -3.87 6.81 -10.61
C ILE A 18 -3.45 5.76 -11.66
N GLU A 19 -2.25 5.19 -11.52
CA GLU A 19 -1.66 4.25 -12.47
C GLU A 19 -0.95 3.10 -11.74
N PRO A 20 -1.08 1.84 -12.21
CA PRO A 20 -0.46 0.68 -11.55
C PRO A 20 1.06 0.72 -11.50
N GLU A 21 1.72 1.33 -12.50
CA GLU A 21 3.18 1.47 -12.52
C GLU A 21 3.72 2.32 -11.35
N LEU A 22 2.88 3.19 -10.79
CA LEU A 22 3.27 3.99 -9.62
C LEU A 22 3.38 3.13 -8.35
N CYS A 23 2.67 1.99 -8.27
CA CYS A 23 2.80 1.05 -7.16
C CYS A 23 4.20 0.42 -7.12
N GLU A 24 4.74 0.04 -8.28
CA GLU A 24 6.07 -0.55 -8.40
C GLU A 24 7.14 0.48 -8.03
N LYS A 25 7.06 1.70 -8.60
CA LYS A 25 7.98 2.80 -8.27
C LYS A 25 7.95 3.16 -6.79
N MET A 26 6.77 3.15 -6.17
CA MET A 26 6.62 3.39 -4.73
C MET A 26 7.26 2.27 -3.91
N GLY A 27 7.04 1.01 -4.29
CA GLY A 27 7.69 -0.14 -3.66
C GLY A 27 9.22 -0.05 -3.72
N GLU A 28 9.77 0.28 -4.88
CA GLU A 28 11.22 0.46 -5.06
C GLU A 28 11.76 1.65 -4.27
N LYS A 29 11.09 2.81 -4.33
CA LYS A 29 11.51 4.03 -3.65
C LYS A 29 11.59 3.86 -2.13
N TYR A 30 10.57 3.25 -1.54
CA TYR A 30 10.47 3.08 -0.08
C TYR A 30 10.97 1.71 0.41
N ASN A 31 11.51 0.89 -0.50
CA ASN A 31 11.91 -0.48 -0.23
C ASN A 31 10.77 -1.30 0.43
N TRP A 32 9.53 -1.04 0.00
CA TRP A 32 8.33 -1.76 0.42
C TRP A 32 8.07 -2.94 -0.48
N ARG A 33 7.71 -4.07 0.13
CA ARG A 33 7.36 -5.27 -0.62
C ARG A 33 5.93 -5.17 -1.11
N LEU A 34 5.76 -4.95 -2.42
CA LEU A 34 4.46 -4.95 -3.06
C LEU A 34 3.84 -6.35 -2.98
N LYS A 35 2.66 -6.43 -2.37
CA LYS A 35 1.90 -7.65 -2.16
C LYS A 35 0.82 -7.83 -3.24
N GLU A 36 0.11 -6.75 -3.54
CA GLU A 36 -1.04 -6.78 -4.45
C GLU A 36 -1.26 -5.39 -5.09
N ILE A 37 -1.71 -5.36 -6.35
CA ILE A 37 -2.25 -4.14 -6.99
C ILE A 37 -3.72 -4.39 -7.28
N ARG A 38 -4.60 -3.58 -6.70
CA ARG A 38 -6.06 -3.63 -6.95
C ARG A 38 -6.47 -2.48 -7.85
N VAL A 39 -6.79 -2.80 -9.09
CA VAL A 39 -7.30 -1.81 -10.06
C VAL A 39 -8.82 -1.83 -10.04
N THR A 40 -9.43 -0.69 -9.70
CA THR A 40 -10.87 -0.50 -9.82
C THR A 40 -11.22 0.14 -11.16
N ARG A 41 -12.29 -0.33 -11.80
CA ARG A 41 -12.78 0.21 -13.09
C ARG A 41 -13.61 1.50 -12.92
N ASN A 42 -13.19 2.36 -11.99
CA ASN A 42 -13.81 3.67 -11.79
C ASN A 42 -13.23 4.69 -12.79
N SER A 43 -13.89 5.83 -12.95
CA SER A 43 -13.39 6.94 -13.77
C SER A 43 -13.24 8.18 -12.89
N PRO A 44 -12.00 8.61 -12.53
CA PRO A 44 -10.72 8.02 -12.92
C PRO A 44 -10.45 6.64 -12.27
N PRO A 45 -9.58 5.82 -12.88
CA PRO A 45 -9.17 4.53 -12.31
C PRO A 45 -8.53 4.77 -10.95
N ASP A 46 -9.03 4.07 -9.93
CA ASP A 46 -8.45 4.08 -8.60
C ASP A 46 -7.67 2.77 -8.42
N VAL A 47 -6.36 2.91 -8.23
CA VAL A 47 -5.43 1.80 -8.10
C VAL A 47 -4.92 1.77 -6.68
N ALA A 48 -5.28 0.73 -5.92
CA ALA A 48 -4.77 0.53 -4.58
C ALA A 48 -3.53 -0.39 -4.61
N CYS A 49 -2.38 0.16 -4.23
CA CYS A 49 -1.13 -0.52 -3.99
C CYS A 49 -1.13 -1.08 -2.56
N VAL A 50 -1.05 -2.40 -2.40
CA VAL A 50 -0.99 -3.07 -1.11
C VAL A 50 0.43 -3.57 -0.89
N PHE A 51 1.08 -3.13 0.18
CA PHE A 51 2.41 -3.53 0.59
C PHE A 51 2.37 -4.34 1.90
N ASP A 52 3.34 -5.23 2.09
CA ASP A 52 3.57 -5.88 3.38
C ASP A 52 4.19 -4.87 4.37
N GLY A 53 3.62 -4.73 5.56
CA GLY A 53 4.16 -3.89 6.63
C GLY A 53 3.12 -3.02 7.32
N GLU A 54 3.52 -2.35 8.40
CA GLU A 54 2.65 -1.38 9.08
C GLU A 54 2.23 -0.25 8.12
N GLN A 55 0.96 0.13 8.19
CA GLN A 55 0.40 1.25 7.43
C GLN A 55 1.22 2.51 7.75
N THR A 56 1.95 3.03 6.76
CA THR A 56 2.69 4.28 6.92
C THR A 56 1.73 5.44 6.81
N SER A 57 1.81 6.40 7.72
CA SER A 57 0.94 7.56 7.70
C SER A 57 1.38 8.50 6.58
N PHE A 58 0.43 9.28 6.05
CA PHE A 58 0.73 10.27 5.01
C PHE A 58 1.82 11.27 5.45
N GLN A 59 1.95 11.54 6.76
CA GLN A 59 2.99 12.40 7.34
C GLN A 59 4.41 11.86 7.13
N ASP A 60 4.57 10.54 7.06
CA ASP A 60 5.86 9.88 6.78
C ASP A 60 6.31 10.09 5.32
N MET A 61 5.38 10.44 4.42
CA MET A 61 5.61 10.63 2.99
C MET A 61 5.87 12.10 2.60
N TRP A 62 5.54 13.07 3.45
CA TRP A 62 5.73 14.51 3.16
C TRP A 62 7.19 14.98 3.20
N GLN A 63 8.09 14.23 3.84
CA GLN A 63 9.51 14.58 3.87
C GLN A 63 10.21 14.41 2.50
N ASP A 64 9.57 13.74 1.55
CA ASP A 64 10.14 13.46 0.23
C ASP A 64 9.87 14.53 -0.84
N TYR A 65 9.12 15.59 -0.51
CA TYR A 65 8.78 16.68 -1.44
C TYR A 65 9.63 17.95 -1.22
N GLN A 66 10.69 17.88 -0.42
CA GLN A 66 11.46 19.04 0.04
C GLN A 66 12.96 19.00 -0.36
N ASP A 67 13.33 18.33 -1.46
CA ASP A 67 14.68 18.43 -2.04
C ASP A 67 14.62 18.71 -3.56
#